data_AF-A0A8T4F7B8-F1
#
_entry.id   AF-A0A8T4F7B8-F1
#
_cell.length_a   1.000
_cell.length_b   1.000
_cell.length_c   1.000
_cell.angle_alpha   90.00
_cell.angle_beta   90.00
_cell.angle_gamma   90.00
#
_symmetry.space_group_name_H-M   'P 1'
#
loop_
_entity.id
_entity.type
_entity.pdbx_description
1 polymer ?
#
loop_
_entity_poly.entity_id
_entity_poly.type
_entity_poly.pdbx_seq_one_letter_code
_entity_poly.pdbx_strand_id
1 'polypeptide(L)'
;MPTAFRVARDPDGTPAAFQCLCEATSVPARLLAADPVAATWREHLRANPVPRGQQVLFLRHMLAADGGEATTPAQAALILDLKRRYLEMRPRLRRIYSLTTDPAAALPQLAPLGFALIPDGSAEIGGTTFHVLYNDFGPSSIDGWLTDLAAREMLIDNRSLLDPDRRQLILHGDRVDLTKLEFDVLQYLYEHEGRVVSRAALLRDVWSYNWSGGSNVVEVVISALRRKLGDSAGSLRTVRGAGYRFTAPSTGP
;
A
#
# COMPACT_ATOMS: atom_id res chain seq x y z
N MET A 1 23.78 -7.84 -6.95
CA MET A 1 24.54 -6.92 -6.07
C MET A 1 23.60 -5.79 -5.66
N PRO A 2 23.72 -5.20 -4.45
CA PRO A 2 22.80 -4.13 -4.05
C PRO A 2 22.82 -3.01 -5.08
N THR A 3 21.64 -2.60 -5.55
CA THR A 3 21.49 -1.57 -6.59
C THR A 3 21.93 -0.18 -6.12
N ALA A 4 22.19 0.01 -4.82
CA ALA A 4 23.05 1.08 -4.32
C ALA A 4 23.60 0.80 -2.91
N PHE A 5 24.91 0.54 -2.85
CA PHE A 5 25.69 0.80 -1.63
C PHE A 5 26.14 2.27 -1.67
N ARG A 6 25.88 3.03 -0.61
CA ARG A 6 26.29 4.44 -0.54
C ARG A 6 27.05 4.69 0.75
N VAL A 7 28.04 5.59 0.67
CA VAL A 7 28.88 6.03 1.78
C VAL A 7 28.80 7.55 1.86
N ALA A 8 28.40 8.09 2.99
CA ALA A 8 28.56 9.50 3.33
C ALA A 8 29.97 9.71 3.89
N ARG A 9 30.57 10.86 3.56
CA ARG A 9 31.93 11.21 3.96
C ARG A 9 31.96 12.58 4.62
N ASP A 10 32.86 12.75 5.56
CA ASP A 10 33.18 14.04 6.17
C ASP A 10 33.90 14.96 5.16
N PRO A 11 34.01 16.27 5.45
CA PRO A 11 34.67 17.23 4.55
C PRO A 11 36.12 16.87 4.18
N ASP A 12 36.80 16.11 5.04
CA ASP A 12 38.16 15.61 4.82
C ASP A 12 38.21 14.31 3.96
N GLY A 13 37.05 13.78 3.57
CA GLY A 13 36.91 12.57 2.76
C GLY A 13 36.79 11.26 3.54
N THR A 14 36.85 11.28 4.87
CA THR A 14 36.74 10.09 5.71
C THR A 14 35.32 9.51 5.67
N PRO A 15 35.11 8.18 5.52
CA PRO A 15 33.78 7.56 5.61
C PRO A 15 33.12 7.82 6.97
N ALA A 16 32.00 8.52 6.96
CA ALA A 16 31.27 8.93 8.16
C ALA A 16 30.00 8.09 8.39
N ALA A 17 29.38 7.58 7.32
CA ALA A 17 28.21 6.69 7.41
C ALA A 17 28.03 5.87 6.13
N PHE A 18 27.26 4.80 6.17
CA PHE A 18 26.88 4.06 4.97
C PHE A 18 25.43 3.56 5.00
N GLN A 19 24.88 3.32 3.81
CA GLN A 19 23.62 2.63 3.65
C GLN A 19 23.66 1.57 2.54
N CYS A 20 22.89 0.49 2.74
CA CYS A 20 22.72 -0.59 1.79
C CYS A 20 21.25 -0.66 1.36
N LEU A 21 20.95 -0.11 0.18
CA LEU A 21 19.61 -0.05 -0.38
C LEU A 21 19.55 -0.88 -1.66
N CYS A 22 18.52 -1.71 -1.80
CA CYS A 22 18.33 -2.53 -2.99
C CYS A 22 16.86 -2.69 -3.37
N GLU A 23 16.59 -2.91 -4.66
CA GLU A 23 15.25 -3.30 -5.10
C GLU A 23 14.98 -4.75 -4.71
N ALA A 24 13.81 -5.01 -4.11
CA ALA A 24 13.45 -6.33 -3.61
C ALA A 24 13.56 -7.43 -4.68
N THR A 25 13.19 -7.12 -5.92
CA THR A 25 13.26 -8.02 -7.09
C THR A 25 14.69 -8.28 -7.56
N SER A 26 15.64 -7.41 -7.21
CA SER A 26 17.06 -7.55 -7.57
C SER A 26 17.85 -8.43 -6.59
N VAL A 27 17.26 -8.78 -5.44
CA VAL A 27 17.93 -9.58 -4.42
C VAL A 27 17.76 -11.08 -4.73
N PRO A 28 18.86 -11.84 -4.89
CA PRO A 28 18.79 -13.28 -5.09
C PRO A 28 18.02 -13.98 -3.97
N ALA A 29 17.11 -14.90 -4.33
CA ALA A 29 16.27 -15.62 -3.36
C ALA A 29 17.09 -16.34 -2.27
N ARG A 30 18.28 -16.85 -2.62
CA ARG A 30 19.21 -17.48 -1.66
C ARG A 30 19.69 -16.53 -0.55
N LEU A 31 19.91 -15.25 -0.88
CA LEU A 31 20.35 -14.26 0.09
C LEU A 31 19.17 -13.84 0.98
N LEU A 32 17.98 -13.68 0.41
CA LEU A 32 16.76 -13.42 1.18
C LEU A 32 16.41 -14.56 2.13
N ALA A 33 16.70 -15.81 1.75
CA ALA A 33 16.44 -16.97 2.60
C ALA A 33 17.47 -17.13 3.74
N ALA A 34 18.69 -16.64 3.55
CA ALA A 34 19.77 -16.73 4.55
C ALA A 34 19.76 -15.58 5.56
N ASP A 35 19.02 -14.51 5.29
CA ASP A 35 18.94 -13.31 6.13
C ASP A 35 17.60 -13.27 6.88
N PRO A 36 17.60 -13.47 8.21
CA PRO A 36 16.37 -13.49 9.02
C PRO A 36 15.54 -12.21 8.90
N VAL A 37 16.17 -11.04 8.76
CA VAL A 37 15.44 -9.77 8.62
C VAL A 37 14.73 -9.72 7.25
N ALA A 38 15.43 -10.11 6.19
CA ALA A 38 14.84 -10.14 4.86
C ALA A 38 13.70 -11.18 4.74
N ALA A 39 13.76 -12.26 5.52
CA ALA A 39 12.67 -13.22 5.63
C ALA A 39 11.40 -12.57 6.20
N THR A 40 11.51 -11.78 7.26
CA THR A 40 10.39 -11.02 7.86
C THR A 40 9.77 -10.04 6.85
N TRP A 41 10.60 -9.32 6.08
CA TRP A 41 10.11 -8.44 5.00
C TRP A 41 9.34 -9.20 3.93
N ARG A 42 9.85 -10.36 3.52
CA ARG A 42 9.21 -11.20 2.50
C ARG A 42 7.88 -11.75 2.98
N GLU A 43 7.77 -12.15 4.24
CA GLU A 43 6.52 -12.61 4.86
C GLU A 43 5.49 -11.49 4.89
N HIS A 44 5.87 -10.30 5.35
CA HIS A 44 4.98 -9.15 5.31
C HIS A 44 4.57 -8.78 3.88
N LEU A 45 5.48 -8.84 2.91
CA LEU A 45 5.16 -8.54 1.51
C LEU A 45 4.21 -9.58 0.89
N ARG A 46 4.31 -10.85 1.30
CA ARG A 46 3.37 -11.90 0.88
C ARG A 46 1.98 -11.70 1.48
N ALA A 47 1.91 -11.32 2.76
CA ALA A 47 0.65 -11.00 3.43
C ALA A 47 0.01 -9.71 2.90
N ASN A 48 0.84 -8.74 2.49
CA ASN A 48 0.43 -7.42 2.03
C ASN A 48 1.01 -7.12 0.64
N PRO A 49 0.49 -7.78 -0.42
CA PRO A 49 1.05 -7.68 -1.77
C PRO A 49 0.96 -6.25 -2.32
N VAL A 50 1.91 -5.91 -3.18
CA VAL A 50 1.96 -4.62 -3.89
C VAL A 50 1.35 -4.75 -5.29
N PRO A 51 0.74 -3.69 -5.84
CA PRO A 51 0.27 -3.67 -7.22
C PRO A 51 1.37 -4.01 -8.23
N ARG A 52 0.97 -4.62 -9.35
CA ARG A 52 1.90 -5.03 -10.41
C ARG A 52 2.59 -3.80 -11.00
N GLY A 53 3.90 -3.88 -11.22
CA GLY A 53 4.69 -2.77 -11.78
C GLY A 53 5.19 -1.76 -10.74
N GLN A 54 4.71 -1.82 -9.51
CA GLN A 54 5.28 -1.03 -8.42
C GLN A 54 6.49 -1.69 -7.77
N GLN A 55 7.39 -0.86 -7.29
CA GLN A 55 8.69 -1.23 -6.75
C GLN A 55 8.68 -1.26 -5.22
N VAL A 56 9.48 -2.17 -4.67
CA VAL A 56 9.74 -2.30 -3.24
C VAL A 56 11.24 -2.21 -3.02
N LEU A 57 11.64 -1.41 -2.04
CA LEU A 57 13.04 -1.30 -1.63
C LEU A 57 13.27 -1.97 -0.28
N PHE A 58 14.47 -2.52 -0.14
CA PHE A 58 15.02 -3.08 1.08
C PHE A 58 16.23 -2.24 1.49
N LEU A 59 16.11 -1.53 2.60
CA LEU A 59 17.19 -0.83 3.27
C LEU A 59 17.73 -1.74 4.38
N ARG A 60 18.83 -2.43 4.09
CA ARG A 60 19.38 -3.45 4.99
C ARG A 60 20.29 -2.89 6.08
N HIS A 61 20.90 -1.75 5.85
CA HIS A 61 21.69 -1.03 6.85
C HIS A 61 21.65 0.46 6.56
N MET A 62 21.64 1.26 7.62
CA MET A 62 21.90 2.70 7.60
C MET A 62 22.62 3.04 8.91
N LEU A 63 23.94 3.18 8.87
CA LEU A 63 24.78 3.29 10.06
C LEU A 63 25.79 4.43 9.91
N ALA A 64 25.86 5.29 10.93
CA ALA A 64 26.93 6.24 11.14
C ALA A 64 28.11 5.62 11.90
N ALA A 65 29.33 6.04 11.59
CA ALA A 65 30.55 5.55 12.22
C ALA A 65 30.63 5.94 13.71
N ASP A 66 30.09 7.11 14.06
CA ASP A 66 30.16 7.74 15.38
C ASP A 66 28.90 7.57 16.24
N GLY A 67 27.94 6.76 15.80
CA GLY A 67 26.67 6.60 16.54
C GLY A 67 25.76 5.47 16.07
N GLY A 68 26.16 4.68 15.07
CA GLY A 68 25.33 3.61 14.52
C GLY A 68 24.00 4.15 14.00
N GLU A 69 22.90 3.77 14.66
CA GLU A 69 21.54 4.18 14.30
C GLU A 69 21.10 5.49 14.96
N ALA A 70 21.88 6.00 15.93
CA ALA A 70 21.56 7.22 16.67
C ALA A 70 21.63 8.47 15.78
N THR A 71 20.95 9.53 16.23
CA THR A 71 20.92 10.81 15.53
C THR A 71 22.30 11.48 15.55
N THR A 72 23.01 11.41 14.41
CA THR A 72 24.25 12.16 14.15
C THR A 72 24.11 12.95 12.86
N PRO A 73 24.98 13.95 12.59
CA PRO A 73 24.98 14.66 11.30
C PRO A 73 25.12 13.72 10.10
N ALA A 74 25.94 12.67 10.23
CA ALA A 74 26.13 11.67 9.18
C ALA A 74 24.87 10.83 8.96
N GLN A 75 24.17 10.45 10.04
CA GLN A 75 22.90 9.74 9.95
C GLN A 75 21.80 10.62 9.33
N ALA A 76 21.73 11.90 9.71
CA ALA A 76 20.81 12.86 9.11
C ALA A 76 21.05 13.03 7.60
N ALA A 77 22.32 13.04 7.16
CA ALA A 77 22.66 13.08 5.74
C ALA A 77 22.19 11.84 4.98
N LEU A 78 22.30 10.64 5.57
CA LEU A 78 21.76 9.41 4.97
C LEU A 78 20.24 9.43 4.89
N ILE A 79 19.55 9.92 5.92
CA ILE A 79 18.08 10.07 5.91
C ILE A 79 17.63 11.05 4.82
N LEU A 80 18.35 12.17 4.62
CA LEU A 80 18.07 13.11 3.54
C LEU A 80 18.30 12.49 2.16
N ASP A 81 19.36 11.70 1.99
CA ASP A 81 19.62 10.98 0.73
C ASP A 81 18.55 9.91 0.47
N LEU A 82 18.14 9.15 1.49
CA LEU A 82 17.02 8.22 1.40
C LEU A 82 15.75 8.93 0.95
N LYS A 83 15.44 10.09 1.56
CA LYS A 83 14.28 10.91 1.21
C LYS A 83 14.31 11.33 -0.25
N ARG A 84 15.44 11.91 -0.69
CA ARG A 84 15.62 12.32 -2.09
C ARG A 84 15.40 11.14 -3.03
N ARG A 85 16.00 9.99 -2.73
CA ARG A 85 15.95 8.83 -3.60
C ARG A 85 14.56 8.22 -3.72
N TYR A 86 13.83 8.11 -2.62
CA TYR A 86 12.47 7.58 -2.73
C TYR A 86 11.55 8.54 -3.49
N LEU A 87 11.76 9.87 -3.36
CA LEU A 87 11.03 10.86 -4.14
C LEU A 87 11.32 10.75 -5.64
N GLU A 88 12.57 10.52 -6.04
CA GLU A 88 12.97 10.28 -7.45
C GLU A 88 12.32 9.03 -8.05
N MET A 89 12.03 8.02 -7.21
CA MET A 89 11.41 6.77 -7.65
C MET A 89 9.89 6.81 -7.69
N ARG A 90 9.25 7.90 -7.24
CA ARG A 90 7.81 8.08 -7.35
C ARG A 90 7.40 8.35 -8.81
N PRO A 91 6.22 7.87 -9.24
CA PRO A 91 5.17 7.18 -8.47
C PRO A 91 5.34 5.64 -8.41
N ARG A 92 6.46 5.11 -8.90
CA ARG A 92 6.64 3.65 -9.04
C ARG A 92 6.94 2.98 -7.70
N LEU A 93 7.57 3.67 -6.77
CA LEU A 93 7.87 3.14 -5.46
C LEU A 93 6.61 3.00 -4.60
N ARG A 94 6.42 1.81 -4.04
CA ARG A 94 5.27 1.47 -3.19
C ARG A 94 5.63 1.29 -1.73
N ARG A 95 6.78 0.68 -1.46
CA ARG A 95 7.18 0.37 -0.08
C ARG A 95 8.69 0.38 0.08
N ILE A 96 9.15 0.84 1.23
CA ILE A 96 10.52 0.66 1.70
C ILE A 96 10.47 -0.10 3.01
N TYR A 97 11.24 -1.18 3.12
CA TYR A 97 11.49 -1.86 4.39
C TYR A 97 12.84 -1.44 4.95
N SER A 98 12.92 -1.33 6.27
CA SER A 98 14.13 -1.07 7.03
C SER A 98 14.13 -1.90 8.32
N LEU A 99 15.14 -1.68 9.15
CA LEU A 99 15.30 -2.30 10.45
C LEU A 99 15.97 -1.34 11.42
N THR A 100 15.83 -1.61 12.71
CA THR A 100 16.52 -0.93 13.80
C THR A 100 16.76 -1.90 14.95
N THR A 101 17.86 -1.73 15.67
CA THR A 101 18.11 -2.41 16.95
C THR A 101 17.50 -1.65 18.13
N ASP A 102 17.26 -0.34 17.97
CA ASP A 102 16.67 0.53 18.98
C ASP A 102 15.50 1.33 18.37
N PRO A 103 14.26 0.84 18.49
CA PRO A 103 13.07 1.55 18.03
C PRO A 103 12.88 2.90 18.71
N ALA A 104 13.28 3.04 19.99
CA ALA A 104 13.09 4.28 20.74
C ALA A 104 14.00 5.40 20.20
N ALA A 105 15.21 5.06 19.77
CA ALA A 105 16.10 6.00 19.09
C ALA A 105 15.72 6.24 17.62
N ALA A 106 15.31 5.20 16.88
CA ALA A 106 15.10 5.29 15.44
C ALA A 106 13.74 5.89 15.03
N LEU A 107 12.66 5.62 15.77
CA LEU A 107 11.33 6.09 15.39
C LEU A 107 11.17 7.61 15.37
N PRO A 108 11.71 8.39 16.34
CA PRO A 108 11.60 9.85 16.30
C PRO A 108 12.14 10.49 15.01
N GLN A 109 13.15 9.87 14.37
CA GLN A 109 13.76 10.37 13.13
C GLN A 109 13.13 9.78 11.85
N LEU A 110 12.56 8.57 11.91
CA LEU A 110 11.99 7.88 10.74
C LEU A 110 10.46 8.01 10.63
N ALA A 111 9.73 8.13 11.74
CA ALA A 111 8.27 8.28 11.75
C ALA A 111 7.79 9.53 10.99
N PRO A 112 8.47 10.70 11.05
CA PRO A 112 8.10 11.85 10.22
C PRO A 112 8.18 11.61 8.70
N LEU A 113 8.95 10.59 8.27
CA LEU A 113 8.99 10.18 6.87
C LEU A 113 7.89 9.17 6.49
N GLY A 114 7.11 8.69 7.47
CA GLY A 114 6.06 7.68 7.27
C GLY A 114 6.47 6.25 7.65
N PHE A 115 7.65 6.05 8.27
CA PHE A 115 8.02 4.72 8.76
C PHE A 115 7.26 4.35 10.03
N ALA A 116 6.79 3.10 10.08
CA ALA A 116 6.19 2.48 11.25
C ALA A 116 6.78 1.10 11.51
N LEU A 117 6.68 0.62 12.74
CA LEU A 117 7.00 -0.78 13.06
C LEU A 117 6.00 -1.72 12.39
N ILE A 118 6.49 -2.87 11.94
CA ILE A 118 5.62 -3.98 11.62
C ILE A 118 5.20 -4.63 12.95
N PRO A 119 3.89 -4.80 13.22
CA PRO A 119 3.42 -5.54 14.39
C PRO A 119 4.05 -6.93 14.42
N ASP A 120 4.66 -7.31 15.54
CA ASP A 120 5.39 -8.58 15.73
C ASP A 120 6.57 -8.81 14.75
N GLY A 121 6.95 -7.77 13.99
CA GLY A 121 8.03 -7.81 13.03
C GLY A 121 9.38 -7.65 13.73
N SER A 122 9.99 -8.77 14.13
CA SER A 122 11.36 -8.80 14.63
C SER A 122 12.14 -9.97 14.05
N ALA A 123 13.46 -9.88 14.10
CA ALA A 123 14.37 -10.95 13.73
C ALA A 123 15.59 -10.94 14.64
N GLU A 124 16.13 -12.10 14.98
CA GLU A 124 17.36 -12.22 15.76
C GLU A 124 18.53 -12.63 14.88
N ILE A 125 19.66 -11.94 15.03
CA ILE A 125 20.92 -12.28 14.38
C ILE A 125 22.04 -12.12 15.40
N GLY A 126 22.76 -13.19 15.69
CA GLY A 126 23.93 -13.15 16.58
C GLY A 126 23.63 -12.65 18.00
N GLY A 127 22.42 -12.89 18.51
CA GLY A 127 21.97 -12.41 19.82
C GLY A 127 21.50 -10.95 19.84
N THR A 128 21.47 -10.28 18.68
CA THR A 128 20.87 -8.94 18.54
C THR A 128 19.48 -9.04 17.93
N THR A 129 18.51 -8.42 18.59
CA THR A 129 17.15 -8.28 18.08
C THR A 129 17.07 -7.08 17.16
N PHE A 130 16.55 -7.31 15.96
CA PHE A 130 16.26 -6.29 14.96
C PHE A 130 14.76 -6.16 14.81
N HIS A 131 14.26 -4.94 15.03
CA HIS A 131 12.87 -4.57 14.82
C HIS A 131 12.68 -4.07 13.40
N VAL A 132 11.64 -4.57 12.74
CA VAL A 132 11.39 -4.28 11.35
C VAL A 132 10.50 -3.05 11.20
N LEU A 133 10.92 -2.16 10.31
CA LEU A 133 10.21 -0.94 9.97
C LEU A 133 9.77 -0.98 8.51
N TYR A 134 8.69 -0.29 8.19
CA TYR A 134 8.29 -0.07 6.81
C TYR A 134 7.66 1.31 6.61
N ASN A 135 7.84 1.85 5.41
CA ASN A 135 7.11 3.01 4.91
C ASN A 135 6.33 2.59 3.68
N ASP A 136 5.03 2.86 3.67
CA ASP A 136 4.10 2.46 2.61
C ASP A 136 3.54 3.70 1.94
N PHE A 137 3.82 3.86 0.64
CA PHE A 137 3.46 5.03 -0.16
C PHE A 137 2.10 4.87 -0.83
N GLY A 138 1.15 4.30 -0.09
CA GLY A 138 -0.17 3.94 -0.59
C GLY A 138 -1.24 4.98 -0.57
N PRO A 139 -2.46 4.60 -0.96
CA PRO A 139 -3.64 5.45 -0.85
C PRO A 139 -3.81 6.03 0.56
N SER A 140 -3.48 5.26 1.61
CA SER A 140 -3.56 5.69 3.01
C SER A 140 -2.36 6.49 3.53
N SER A 141 -1.35 6.74 2.69
CA SER A 141 -0.14 7.49 3.06
C SER A 141 -0.30 8.98 2.79
N ILE A 142 0.60 9.81 3.34
CA ILE A 142 0.69 11.24 2.98
C ILE A 142 0.82 11.40 1.46
N ASP A 143 1.53 10.50 0.80
CA ASP A 143 1.73 10.55 -0.64
C ASP A 143 0.50 10.12 -1.43
N GLY A 144 -0.26 9.14 -0.93
CA GLY A 144 -1.58 8.81 -1.47
C GLY A 144 -2.55 9.95 -1.28
N TRP A 145 -2.53 10.59 -0.11
CA TRP A 145 -3.32 11.79 0.18
C TRP A 145 -2.90 12.99 -0.67
N LEU A 146 -1.60 13.24 -0.89
CA LEU A 146 -1.12 14.33 -1.76
C LEU A 146 -1.43 14.06 -3.23
N THR A 147 -1.31 12.81 -3.68
CA THR A 147 -1.73 12.42 -5.03
C THR A 147 -3.24 12.58 -5.19
N ASP A 148 -4.02 12.19 -4.18
CA ASP A 148 -5.47 12.40 -4.13
C ASP A 148 -5.83 13.89 -4.08
N LEU A 149 -5.12 14.70 -3.28
CA LEU A 149 -5.31 16.15 -3.17
C LEU A 149 -4.94 16.87 -4.47
N ALA A 150 -3.80 16.54 -5.08
CA ALA A 150 -3.39 17.09 -6.37
C ALA A 150 -4.36 16.66 -7.47
N ALA A 151 -4.86 15.42 -7.45
CA ALA A 151 -5.91 14.97 -8.36
C ALA A 151 -7.23 15.74 -8.15
N ARG A 152 -7.60 16.03 -6.89
CA ARG A 152 -8.78 16.84 -6.53
C ARG A 152 -8.67 18.29 -6.99
N GLU A 153 -7.49 18.91 -6.85
CA GLU A 153 -7.23 20.30 -7.25
C GLU A 153 -7.03 20.49 -8.76
N MET A 154 -6.43 19.51 -9.45
CA MET A 154 -6.08 19.63 -10.88
C MET A 154 -7.18 19.20 -11.86
N LEU A 155 -8.36 18.76 -11.39
CA LEU A 155 -9.43 18.20 -12.26
C LEU A 155 -8.92 17.08 -13.21
N ILE A 156 -7.75 16.49 -12.91
CA ILE A 156 -7.21 15.33 -13.63
C ILE A 156 -7.94 14.11 -13.09
N ASP A 157 -9.11 13.90 -13.66
CA ASP A 157 -9.91 12.69 -13.80
C ASP A 157 -9.50 11.43 -13.00
N ASN A 158 -9.35 11.54 -11.68
CA ASN A 158 -9.47 10.38 -10.80
C ASN A 158 -10.95 10.24 -10.42
N ARG A 159 -11.78 9.83 -11.38
CA ARG A 159 -13.18 9.51 -11.12
C ARG A 159 -13.20 8.26 -10.24
N SER A 160 -13.15 8.45 -8.92
CA SER A 160 -13.74 7.45 -8.05
C SER A 160 -15.13 7.19 -8.59
N LEU A 161 -15.42 5.94 -8.97
CA LEU A 161 -16.73 5.53 -9.46
C LEU A 161 -17.82 5.81 -8.41
N LEU A 162 -17.43 6.11 -7.16
CA LEU A 162 -18.30 6.43 -6.04
C LEU A 162 -17.92 7.77 -5.39
N ASP A 163 -18.92 8.62 -5.16
CA ASP A 163 -18.88 9.77 -4.26
C ASP A 163 -19.51 9.34 -2.92
N PRO A 164 -18.70 9.08 -1.87
CA PRO A 164 -19.22 8.59 -0.58
C PRO A 164 -19.99 9.63 0.21
N ASP A 165 -19.65 10.91 0.08
CA ASP A 165 -20.33 11.99 0.79
C ASP A 165 -21.76 12.16 0.27
N ARG A 166 -21.96 11.94 -1.03
CA ARG A 166 -23.27 12.08 -1.69
C ARG A 166 -23.98 10.74 -1.93
N ARG A 167 -23.30 9.61 -1.72
CA ARG A 167 -23.75 8.27 -2.11
C ARG A 167 -24.14 8.19 -3.59
N GLN A 168 -23.27 8.73 -4.45
CA GLN A 168 -23.51 8.80 -5.89
C GLN A 168 -22.52 7.92 -6.64
N LEU A 169 -22.99 7.36 -7.75
CA LEU A 169 -22.18 6.68 -8.76
C LEU A 169 -21.77 7.72 -9.81
N ILE A 170 -20.48 7.84 -10.09
CA ILE A 170 -19.94 8.72 -11.13
C ILE A 170 -19.61 7.88 -12.36
N LEU A 171 -20.32 8.10 -13.47
CA LEU A 171 -20.10 7.41 -14.73
C LEU A 171 -20.00 8.42 -15.86
N HIS A 172 -18.92 8.38 -16.62
CA HIS A 172 -18.73 9.27 -17.78
C HIS A 172 -18.93 10.78 -17.50
N GLY A 173 -18.90 11.18 -16.22
CA GLY A 173 -19.03 12.58 -15.78
C GLY A 173 -20.41 12.87 -15.20
N ASP A 174 -21.35 11.96 -15.39
CA ASP A 174 -22.70 12.01 -14.84
C ASP A 174 -22.73 11.41 -13.44
N ARG A 175 -23.58 11.99 -12.59
CA ARG A 175 -23.83 11.53 -11.22
C ARG A 175 -25.17 10.80 -11.18
N VAL A 176 -25.16 9.55 -10.73
CA VAL A 176 -26.33 8.71 -10.58
C VAL A 176 -26.56 8.45 -9.10
N ASP A 177 -27.73 8.83 -8.59
CA ASP A 177 -28.07 8.58 -7.20
C ASP A 177 -28.19 7.08 -6.91
N LEU A 178 -27.54 6.64 -5.84
CA LEU A 178 -27.70 5.29 -5.30
C LEU A 178 -28.54 5.37 -4.03
N THR A 179 -29.41 4.38 -3.83
CA THR A 179 -29.94 4.13 -2.50
C THR A 179 -28.80 3.73 -1.57
N LYS A 180 -29.00 3.89 -0.26
CA LYS A 180 -28.00 3.50 0.75
C LYS A 180 -27.48 2.08 0.49
N LEU A 181 -28.38 1.14 0.26
CA LEU A 181 -28.02 -0.27 0.10
C LEU A 181 -27.30 -0.56 -1.23
N GLU A 182 -27.70 0.09 -2.32
CA GLU A 182 -26.97 -0.01 -3.59
C GLU A 182 -25.55 0.56 -3.45
N PHE A 183 -25.41 1.69 -2.76
CA PHE A 183 -24.13 2.31 -2.48
C PHE A 183 -23.24 1.38 -1.65
N ASP A 184 -23.74 0.89 -0.52
CA ASP A 184 -22.97 0.02 0.38
C ASP A 184 -22.51 -1.28 -0.34
N VAL A 185 -23.36 -1.87 -1.17
CA VAL A 185 -23.00 -3.05 -1.99
C VAL A 185 -21.95 -2.72 -3.04
N LEU A 186 -22.13 -1.63 -3.80
CA LEU A 186 -21.18 -1.26 -4.85
C LEU A 186 -19.84 -0.83 -4.25
N GLN A 187 -19.84 -0.11 -3.13
CA GLN A 187 -18.65 0.23 -2.37
C GLN A 187 -17.92 -1.02 -1.89
N TYR A 188 -18.63 -1.95 -1.25
CA TYR A 188 -18.02 -3.20 -0.79
C TYR A 188 -17.38 -3.98 -1.96
N LEU A 189 -18.07 -4.05 -3.10
CA LEU A 189 -17.52 -4.72 -4.30
C LEU A 189 -16.35 -3.96 -4.92
N TYR A 190 -16.37 -2.62 -4.88
CA TYR A 190 -15.30 -1.75 -5.37
C TYR A 190 -14.03 -1.87 -4.52
N GLU A 191 -14.16 -1.90 -3.19
CA GLU A 191 -13.04 -2.15 -2.27
C GLU A 191 -12.41 -3.54 -2.47
N HIS A 192 -13.19 -4.47 -3.03
CA HIS A 192 -12.76 -5.83 -3.39
C HIS A 192 -12.57 -6.02 -4.90
N GLU A 193 -12.24 -4.94 -5.64
CA GLU A 193 -12.13 -4.96 -7.10
C GLU A 193 -11.29 -6.14 -7.61
N GLY A 194 -11.79 -6.79 -8.67
CA GLY A 194 -11.15 -7.94 -9.32
C GLY A 194 -11.31 -9.27 -8.58
N ARG A 195 -11.73 -9.25 -7.30
CA ARG A 195 -11.98 -10.46 -6.50
C ARG A 195 -13.42 -10.94 -6.63
N VAL A 196 -13.65 -12.22 -6.39
CA VAL A 196 -15.00 -12.79 -6.30
C VAL A 196 -15.52 -12.61 -4.89
N VAL A 197 -16.58 -11.83 -4.74
CA VAL A 197 -17.30 -11.66 -3.47
C VAL A 197 -18.50 -12.61 -3.46
N SER A 198 -18.56 -13.48 -2.45
CA SER A 198 -19.65 -14.44 -2.32
C SER A 198 -20.94 -13.78 -1.87
N ARG A 199 -22.08 -14.41 -2.21
CA ARG A 199 -23.40 -13.99 -1.71
C ARG A 199 -23.43 -13.94 -0.18
N ALA A 200 -22.82 -14.93 0.48
CA ALA A 200 -22.76 -15.00 1.94
C ALA A 200 -21.95 -13.84 2.53
N ALA A 201 -20.87 -13.42 1.87
CA ALA A 201 -20.08 -12.26 2.29
C ALA A 201 -20.89 -10.96 2.18
N LEU A 202 -21.58 -10.74 1.06
CA LEU A 202 -22.46 -9.56 0.92
C LEU A 202 -23.53 -9.51 2.00
N LEU A 203 -24.23 -10.62 2.25
CA LEU A 203 -25.25 -10.68 3.30
C LEU A 203 -24.67 -10.39 4.69
N ARG A 204 -23.51 -10.97 5.02
CA ARG A 204 -22.87 -10.79 6.32
C ARG A 204 -22.36 -9.37 6.52
N ASP A 205 -21.63 -8.83 5.55
CA ASP A 205 -20.82 -7.64 5.72
C ASP A 205 -21.56 -6.34 5.31
N VAL A 206 -22.63 -6.44 4.50
CA VAL A 206 -23.44 -5.29 4.08
C VAL A 206 -24.82 -5.28 4.76
N TRP A 207 -25.49 -6.43 4.90
CA TRP A 207 -26.82 -6.52 5.52
C TRP A 207 -26.81 -6.80 7.03
N SER A 208 -25.65 -7.13 7.63
CA SER A 208 -25.47 -7.53 9.03
C SER A 208 -26.11 -8.86 9.43
N TYR A 209 -25.63 -9.45 10.55
CA TYR A 209 -25.94 -10.81 11.03
C TYR A 209 -27.42 -11.08 11.41
N ASN A 210 -28.29 -10.06 11.41
CA ASN A 210 -29.69 -10.16 11.85
C ASN A 210 -30.71 -10.18 10.71
N TRP A 211 -30.29 -10.40 9.45
CA TRP A 211 -31.20 -10.40 8.31
C TRP A 211 -32.01 -11.70 8.19
N SER A 212 -33.33 -11.61 8.44
CA SER A 212 -34.31 -12.69 8.25
C SER A 212 -35.05 -12.62 6.91
N GLY A 213 -34.62 -11.74 5.98
CA GLY A 213 -35.32 -11.45 4.73
C GLY A 213 -35.03 -12.39 3.55
N GLY A 214 -35.85 -12.27 2.50
CA GLY A 214 -35.99 -13.22 1.40
C GLY A 214 -34.73 -13.61 0.62
N SER A 215 -34.81 -14.78 -0.03
CA SER A 215 -33.69 -15.48 -0.68
C SER A 215 -33.10 -14.80 -1.91
N ASN A 216 -33.60 -13.64 -2.35
CA ASN A 216 -33.15 -12.96 -3.58
C ASN A 216 -32.73 -11.49 -3.41
N VAL A 217 -32.59 -10.98 -2.17
CA VAL A 217 -32.31 -9.54 -1.93
C VAL A 217 -31.01 -9.06 -2.60
N VAL A 218 -29.98 -9.90 -2.60
CA VAL A 218 -28.69 -9.59 -3.25
C VAL A 218 -28.87 -9.45 -4.76
N GLU A 219 -29.60 -10.37 -5.41
CA GLU A 219 -29.87 -10.31 -6.84
C GLU A 219 -30.66 -9.06 -7.24
N VAL A 220 -31.61 -8.64 -6.40
CA VAL A 220 -32.39 -7.42 -6.63
C VAL A 220 -31.47 -6.19 -6.65
N VAL A 221 -30.58 -6.06 -5.67
CA VAL A 221 -29.62 -4.94 -5.61
C VAL A 221 -28.62 -5.00 -6.76
N ILE A 222 -28.07 -6.18 -7.07
CA ILE A 222 -27.16 -6.36 -8.21
C ILE A 222 -27.85 -6.01 -9.55
N SER A 223 -29.12 -6.39 -9.71
CA SER A 223 -29.91 -6.04 -10.90
C SER A 223 -30.14 -4.53 -11.00
N ALA A 224 -30.48 -3.88 -9.89
CA ALA A 224 -30.66 -2.43 -9.85
C ALA A 224 -29.35 -1.67 -10.15
N LEU A 225 -28.23 -2.13 -9.57
CA LEU A 225 -26.90 -1.59 -9.85
C LEU A 225 -26.53 -1.73 -11.32
N ARG A 226 -26.76 -2.89 -11.96
CA ARG A 226 -26.52 -3.07 -13.40
C ARG A 226 -27.32 -2.10 -14.25
N ARG A 227 -28.58 -1.88 -13.91
CA ARG A 227 -29.42 -0.89 -14.61
C ARG A 227 -28.86 0.53 -14.47
N LYS A 228 -28.38 0.90 -13.28
CA LYS A 228 -27.76 2.22 -13.02
C LYS A 228 -26.37 2.37 -13.64
N LEU A 229 -25.65 1.26 -13.83
CA LEU A 229 -24.36 1.22 -14.52
C LEU A 229 -24.49 1.40 -16.04
N GLY A 230 -25.68 1.22 -16.62
CA GLY A 230 -25.92 1.41 -18.05
C GLY A 230 -24.95 0.59 -18.92
N ASP A 231 -24.27 1.26 -19.84
CA ASP A 231 -23.27 0.64 -20.73
C ASP A 231 -22.09 0.02 -19.99
N SER A 232 -21.83 0.47 -18.75
CA SER A 232 -20.83 -0.10 -17.84
C SER A 232 -21.35 -1.30 -17.02
N ALA A 233 -22.55 -1.84 -17.29
CA ALA A 233 -23.07 -3.01 -16.58
C ALA A 233 -22.15 -4.24 -16.65
N GLY A 234 -21.32 -4.33 -17.70
CA GLY A 234 -20.31 -5.37 -17.88
C GLY A 234 -19.20 -5.37 -16.81
N SER A 235 -19.07 -4.27 -16.05
CA SER A 235 -18.17 -4.12 -14.90
C SER A 235 -18.62 -4.92 -13.67
N LEU A 236 -19.91 -5.26 -13.58
CA LEU A 236 -20.47 -6.06 -12.47
C LEU A 236 -20.94 -7.45 -12.95
N ARG A 237 -20.06 -8.44 -12.83
CA ARG A 237 -20.26 -9.79 -13.38
C ARG A 237 -20.69 -10.80 -12.33
N THR A 238 -21.53 -11.74 -12.74
CA THR A 238 -21.86 -12.93 -11.94
C THR A 238 -20.84 -14.02 -12.25
N VAL A 239 -20.23 -14.58 -11.20
CA VAL A 239 -19.39 -15.76 -11.28
C VAL A 239 -20.23 -16.95 -10.79
N ARG A 240 -20.67 -17.78 -11.75
CA ARG A 240 -21.62 -18.87 -11.49
C ARG A 240 -21.13 -19.79 -10.37
N GLY A 241 -21.98 -20.01 -9.37
CA GLY A 241 -21.68 -20.85 -8.21
C GLY A 241 -20.77 -20.21 -7.15
N ALA A 242 -20.23 -19.02 -7.39
CA ALA A 242 -19.27 -18.38 -6.48
C ALA A 242 -19.72 -17.01 -5.94
N GLY A 243 -20.34 -16.16 -6.78
CA GLY A 243 -20.83 -14.84 -6.36
C GLY A 243 -20.71 -13.78 -7.44
N TYR A 244 -20.20 -12.61 -7.09
CA TYR A 244 -20.10 -11.44 -7.96
C TYR A 244 -18.68 -10.90 -8.01
N ARG A 245 -18.31 -10.30 -9.14
CA ARG A 245 -17.03 -9.63 -9.32
C ARG A 245 -17.28 -8.25 -9.91
N PHE A 246 -16.70 -7.25 -9.27
CA PHE A 246 -16.62 -5.92 -9.84
C PHE A 246 -15.24 -5.70 -10.47
N THR A 247 -15.20 -5.01 -11.60
CA THR A 247 -13.97 -4.55 -12.26
C THR A 247 -14.28 -3.18 -12.77
N ALA A 248 -13.54 -2.17 -12.33
CA ALA A 248 -13.79 -0.80 -12.75
C ALA A 248 -13.72 -0.74 -14.29
N PRO A 249 -14.67 -0.06 -14.94
CA PRO A 249 -14.61 0.12 -16.39
C PRO A 249 -13.27 0.76 -16.72
N SER A 250 -12.47 0.11 -17.57
CA SER A 250 -11.19 0.64 -18.00
C SER A 250 -11.44 1.94 -18.76
N THR A 251 -11.01 3.06 -18.20
CA THR A 251 -10.87 4.30 -18.97
C THR A 251 -9.73 4.05 -19.96
N GLY A 252 -10.10 3.57 -21.16
CA GLY A 252 -9.20 3.55 -22.31
C GLY A 252 -8.79 4.98 -22.68
N PRO A 253 -7.63 5.12 -23.34
CA PRO A 253 -6.77 6.31 -23.29
C PRO A 253 -7.44 7.63 -23.67
#